data_AF-A0A7C4ZHI9-F1
#
_entry.id   AF-A0A7C4ZHI9-F1
#
_cell.length_a   1.000
_cell.length_b   1.000
_cell.length_c   1.000
_cell.angle_alpha   90.00
_cell.angle_beta   90.00
_cell.angle_gamma   90.00
#
_symmetry.space_group_name_H-M   'P 1'
#
loop_
_entity.id
_entity.type
_entity.pdbx_description
1 polymer ?
#
loop_
_entity_poly.entity_id
_entity_poly.type
_entity_poly.pdbx_seq_one_letter_code
_entity_poly.pdbx_strand_id
1 'polypeptide(L)' 'MSKCPNCGFVNSSPRKMWKYGNFTVQAYTCSNCGTRYQEYYDKSGKLSFILKLQKGKGYVKA' A
#
# COMPACT_ATOMS: atom_id res chain seq x y z
N MET A 1 5.54 0.12 9.41
CA MET A 1 4.13 0.13 9.87
C MET A 1 3.34 1.01 8.93
N SER A 2 2.30 0.48 8.31
CA SER A 2 1.48 1.19 7.34
C SER A 2 0.03 1.26 7.79
N LYS A 3 -0.55 2.45 7.72
CA LYS A 3 -1.95 2.67 8.07
C LYS A 3 -2.84 2.30 6.90
N CYS A 4 -3.78 1.39 7.12
CA CYS A 4 -4.73 1.00 6.10
C CYS A 4 -5.59 2.22 5.69
N PRO A 5 -5.65 2.58 4.40
CA PRO A 5 -6.40 3.73 3.92
C PRO A 5 -7.92 3.53 3.92
N ASN A 6 -8.41 2.35 4.33
CA ASN A 6 -9.83 2.04 4.39
C ASN A 6 -10.38 2.10 5.82
N CYS A 7 -9.75 1.37 6.75
CA CYS A 7 -10.23 1.25 8.13
C CYS A 7 -9.28 1.86 9.18
N GLY A 8 -8.16 2.45 8.76
CA GLY A 8 -7.18 3.07 9.67
C GLY A 8 -6.33 2.11 10.49
N PHE A 9 -6.49 0.78 10.31
CA PHE A 9 -5.74 -0.24 11.03
C PHE A 9 -4.25 -0.20 10.65
N VAL A 10 -3.36 -0.29 11.62
CA VAL A 10 -1.92 -0.25 11.38
C VAL A 10 -1.40 -1.67 11.14
N ASN A 11 -1.00 -1.94 9.90
CA ASN A 11 -0.31 -3.16 9.55
C ASN A 11 1.19 -3.03 9.87
N SER A 12 1.71 -4.01 10.63
CA SER A 12 3.12 -4.01 11.05
C SER A 12 4.08 -4.22 9.89
N SER A 13 3.77 -5.16 8.98
CA SER A 13 4.70 -5.60 7.93
C SER A 13 4.03 -5.70 6.56
N PRO A 14 4.75 -5.37 5.47
CA PRO A 14 4.29 -5.61 4.11
C PRO A 14 4.28 -7.11 3.81
N ARG A 15 3.29 -7.56 3.04
CA ARG A 15 3.19 -8.94 2.56
C ARG A 15 4.21 -9.21 1.46
N LYS A 16 4.48 -8.22 0.62
CA LYS A 16 5.44 -8.31 -0.48
C LYS A 16 6.04 -6.95 -0.74
N MET A 17 7.31 -6.93 -1.11
CA MET A 17 8.03 -5.73 -1.51
C MET A 17 8.74 -6.01 -2.83
N TRP A 18 8.70 -5.06 -3.77
CA TRP A 18 9.41 -5.13 -5.04
C TRP A 18 9.78 -3.73 -5.54
N LYS A 19 10.73 -3.66 -6.47
CA LYS A 19 11.04 -2.40 -7.17
C LYS A 19 10.18 -2.28 -8.44
N TYR A 20 9.62 -1.09 -8.66
CA TYR A 20 8.86 -0.73 -9.84
C TYR A 20 9.42 0.57 -10.43
N GLY A 21 10.31 0.43 -11.41
CA GLY A 21 11.05 1.57 -11.98
C GLY A 21 11.84 2.32 -10.90
N ASN A 22 11.50 3.60 -10.71
CA ASN A 22 12.11 4.46 -9.70
C ASN A 22 11.50 4.29 -8.30
N PHE A 23 10.46 3.48 -8.15
CA PHE A 23 9.74 3.31 -6.90
C PHE A 23 10.04 1.99 -6.23
N THR A 24 10.03 1.99 -4.91
CA THR A 24 9.96 0.80 -4.08
C THR A 24 8.52 0.60 -3.67
N VAL A 25 7.92 -0.51 -4.08
CA VAL A 25 6.52 -0.81 -3.81
C VAL A 25 6.44 -1.79 -2.65
N GLN A 26 5.63 -1.46 -1.66
CA GLN A 26 5.31 -2.33 -0.53
C GLN A 26 3.81 -2.63 -0.56
N ALA A 27 3.46 -3.89 -0.80
CA ALA A 27 2.08 -4.35 -0.78
C ALA A 27 1.69 -4.85 0.60
N TYR A 28 0.50 -4.42 1.01
CA TYR A 28 -0.12 -4.76 2.27
C TYR A 28 -1.49 -5.37 2.03
N THR A 29 -1.89 -6.26 2.93
CA THR A 29 -3.26 -6.72 3.06
C THR A 29 -3.68 -6.39 4.47
N CYS A 30 -4.73 -5.58 4.64
CA CYS A 30 -5.22 -5.25 5.96
C CYS A 30 -5.77 -6.50 6.65
N SER A 31 -5.22 -6.85 7.81
CA SER A 31 -5.72 -8.00 8.57
C SER A 31 -7.13 -7.78 9.13
N ASN A 32 -7.53 -6.52 9.33
CA ASN A 32 -8.85 -6.17 9.87
C ASN A 32 -9.95 -6.16 8.80
N CYS A 33 -9.76 -5.38 7.71
CA CYS A 33 -10.80 -5.21 6.68
C CYS A 33 -10.54 -5.98 5.37
N GLY A 34 -9.42 -6.72 5.27
CA GLY A 34 -9.06 -7.46 4.05
C GLY A 34 -8.65 -6.59 2.85
N THR A 35 -8.71 -5.26 2.96
CA THR A 35 -8.34 -4.35 1.88
C THR A 35 -6.87 -4.53 1.50
N ARG A 36 -6.63 -4.77 0.21
CA ARG A 36 -5.29 -4.79 -0.36
C ARG A 36 -4.90 -3.38 -0.75
N TYR A 37 -3.72 -2.95 -0.36
CA TYR A 37 -3.21 -1.64 -0.73
C TYR A 37 -1.69 -1.69 -0.90
N GLN A 38 -1.13 -0.72 -1.58
CA GLN A 38 0.26 -0.66 -1.99
C GLN A 38 0.79 0.74 -1.70
N GLU A 39 1.95 0.80 -1.07
CA GLU A 39 2.68 2.03 -0.82
C GLU A 39 3.84 2.13 -1.80
N TYR A 40 3.95 3.28 -2.45
CA TYR A 40 5.02 3.57 -3.41
C TYR A 40 5.96 4.56 -2.76
N TYR A 41 7.20 4.13 -2.54
CA TYR A 41 8.27 4.95 -1.99
C TYR A 41 9.20 5.38 -3.11
N ASP A 42 9.59 6.65 -3.13
CA ASP A 42 10.58 7.18 -4.06
C ASP A 42 11.99 6.62 -3.78
N LYS A 43 12.96 6.94 -4.64
CA LYS A 43 14.38 6.55 -4.48
C LYS A 43 14.98 7.03 -3.17
N SER A 44 14.50 8.16 -2.65
CA SER A 44 14.91 8.73 -1.36
C SER A 44 14.26 8.03 -0.16
N GLY A 45 13.42 7.01 -0.36
CA GLY A 45 12.68 6.33 0.71
C GLY A 45 11.46 7.09 1.23
N LYS A 46 11.09 8.20 0.59
CA LYS A 46 9.89 8.98 0.93
C LYS A 46 8.66 8.35 0.31
N LEU A 47 7.56 8.23 1.08
CA LEU A 47 6.28 7.77 0.55
C LEU A 47 5.75 8.77 -0.48
N SER A 48 5.64 8.36 -1.75
CA SER A 48 5.10 9.19 -2.83
C SER A 48 3.58 9.10 -2.91
N PHE A 49 3.02 7.89 -2.90
CA PHE A 49 1.57 7.69 -2.91
C PHE A 49 1.16 6.29 -2.46
N ILE A 50 -0.11 6.16 -2.13
CA ILE A 50 -0.73 4.90 -1.73
C ILE A 50 -1.82 4.56 -2.75
N LEU A 51 -1.82 3.31 -3.23
CA LEU A 51 -2.89 2.76 -4.06
C LEU A 51 -3.67 1.74 -3.23
N LYS A 52 -5.00 1.87 -3.15
CA LYS A 52 -5.88 0.88 -2.52
C LYS A 52 -6.70 0.16 -3.57
N LEU A 53 -6.89 -1.14 -3.39
CA LEU A 53 -7.76 -1.93 -4.24
C LEU A 53 -9.22 -1.67 -3.83
N GLN A 54 -9.99 -1.04 -4.72
CA GLN A 54 -11.44 -0.92 -4.59
C GLN A 54 -12.14 -1.94 -5.49
N LYS A 55 -13.11 -2.65 -4.92
CA LYS A 55 -13.95 -3.60 -5.65
C LYS A 55 -14.67 -2.87 -6.80
N GLY A 56 -14.50 -3.36 -8.02
CA GLY A 56 -15.10 -2.78 -9.23
C GLY A 56 -14.32 -1.63 -9.89
N LYS A 57 -13.32 -1.04 -9.24
CA LYS A 57 -12.49 0.05 -9.80
C LYS A 57 -11.00 -0.29 -9.95
N GLY A 58 -10.55 -1.40 -9.36
CA GLY A 58 -9.15 -1.78 -9.36
C GLY A 58 -8.34 -0.96 -8.35
N TYR A 59 -7.06 -0.67 -8.66
CA TYR A 59 -6.20 0.13 -7.79
C TYR A 59 -6.50 1.62 -7.99
N VAL A 60 -7.01 2.26 -6.95
CA VAL A 60 -7.27 3.70 -6.90
C VAL A 60 -6.29 4.37 -5.95
N LYS A 61 -5.89 5.61 -6.27
CA LYS A 61 -5.08 6.41 -5.35
C LYS A 61 -5.91 6.71 -4.10
N ALA A 62 -5.35 6.41 -2.93
CA ALA A 62 -6.00 6.60 -1.64
C ALA A 62 -5.97 8.06 -1.18
#